data_AF-A0A6L3IJM8-F1
#
_entry.id   AF-A0A6L3IJM8-F1
#
_cell.length_a   1.000
_cell.length_b   1.000
_cell.length_c   1.000
_cell.angle_alpha   90.00
_cell.angle_beta   90.00
_cell.angle_gamma   90.00
#
_symmetry.space_group_name_H-M   'P 1'
#
loop_
_entity.id
_entity.type
_entity.pdbx_description
1 polymer ?
#
loop_
_entity_poly.entity_id
_entity_poly.type
_entity_poly.pdbx_seq_one_letter_code
_entity_poly.pdbx_strand_id
1 'polypeptide(L)'
;GKEHLERNDFIIEKQKAELQRMDAAKRHKEEQINLAEQELKQVKSEIRTDKLKKTATTAATAITSGVASLFGSGKLKELERANEKLQDEVSKRNTNIEKLQSQVQQMQKQHDTQIHNLREMHRQELDMKEKELSRLARIIDKAFRWFPMFREMLRMEKFCAMLGFSKEMTESLIVKKEALKCSGKIYSEQHRRNFDIKDDILRVENDPDDESRLNLTINRKPIADWFREQWHRLRYGARVPQQEERKSRGFKL
;
A
#
# COMPACT_ATOMS: atom_id res chain seq x y z
N GLY A 1 5.00 14.72 -8.35
CA GLY A 1 3.63 14.57 -7.84
C GLY A 1 3.26 13.10 -7.76
N LYS A 2 2.79 12.51 -8.88
CA LYS A 2 2.42 11.09 -8.97
C LYS A 2 3.59 10.12 -8.75
N GLU A 3 4.75 10.34 -9.37
CA GLU A 3 5.92 9.46 -9.21
C GLU A 3 6.44 9.36 -7.77
N HIS A 4 6.29 10.42 -6.96
CA HIS A 4 6.70 10.41 -5.55
C HIS A 4 5.69 9.65 -4.67
N LEU A 5 4.40 9.74 -4.98
CA LEU A 5 3.36 8.95 -4.32
C LEU A 5 3.49 7.47 -4.69
N GLU A 6 3.71 7.15 -5.96
CA GLU A 6 3.94 5.79 -6.44
C GLU A 6 5.21 5.18 -5.85
N ARG A 7 6.29 5.96 -5.69
CA ARG A 7 7.50 5.52 -4.96
C ARG A 7 7.24 5.27 -3.48
N ASN A 8 6.48 6.13 -2.81
CA ASN A 8 6.16 5.94 -1.39
C ASN A 8 5.25 4.73 -1.19
N ASP A 9 4.22 4.57 -2.01
CA ASP A 9 3.34 3.39 -1.96
C ASP A 9 4.11 2.10 -2.22
N PHE A 10 5.05 2.11 -3.18
CA PHE A 10 5.93 0.98 -3.45
C PHE A 10 6.86 0.65 -2.28
N ILE A 11 7.40 1.66 -1.59
CA ILE A 11 8.27 1.46 -0.41
C ILE A 11 7.46 0.88 0.75
N ILE A 12 6.24 1.37 0.99
CA ILE A 12 5.35 0.88 2.04
C ILE A 12 4.93 -0.57 1.76
N GLU A 13 4.53 -0.88 0.52
CA GLU A 13 4.23 -2.25 0.08
C GLU A 13 5.42 -3.18 0.29
N LYS A 14 6.63 -2.75 -0.10
CA LYS A 14 7.84 -3.56 0.05
C LYS A 14 8.18 -3.82 1.51
N GLN A 15 8.12 -2.80 2.36
CA GLN A 15 8.36 -2.93 3.80
C GLN A 15 7.32 -3.83 4.48
N LYS A 16 6.05 -3.75 4.05
CA LYS A 16 4.97 -4.62 4.54
C LYS A 16 5.21 -6.08 4.13
N ALA A 17 5.65 -6.32 2.90
CA ALA A 17 5.99 -7.66 2.42
C ALA A 17 7.21 -8.25 3.16
N GLU A 18 8.23 -7.44 3.44
CA GLU A 18 9.39 -7.86 4.25
C GLU A 18 8.99 -8.18 5.69
N LEU A 19 8.11 -7.37 6.31
CA LEU A 19 7.60 -7.64 7.65
C LEU A 19 6.81 -8.95 7.71
N GLN A 20 5.95 -9.21 6.71
CA GLN A 20 5.20 -10.47 6.60
C GLN A 20 6.13 -11.68 6.43
N ARG A 21 7.19 -11.55 5.62
CA ARG A 21 8.20 -12.62 5.46
C ARG A 21 8.94 -12.89 6.77
N MET A 22 9.27 -11.84 7.51
CA MET A 22 9.98 -11.97 8.79
C MET A 22 9.09 -12.61 9.86
N ASP A 23 7.80 -12.22 9.93
CA ASP A 23 6.82 -12.84 10.82
C ASP A 23 6.59 -14.32 10.47
N ALA A 24 6.52 -14.66 9.18
CA ALA A 24 6.41 -16.06 8.74
C ALA A 24 7.66 -16.87 9.13
N ALA A 25 8.86 -16.29 8.94
CA ALA A 25 10.11 -16.93 9.35
C ALA A 25 10.20 -17.11 10.88
N LYS A 26 9.68 -16.15 11.66
CA LYS A 26 9.60 -16.25 13.12
C LYS A 26 8.68 -17.39 13.56
N ARG A 27 7.45 -17.45 13.03
CA ARG A 27 6.50 -18.55 13.34
C ARG A 27 7.08 -19.92 13.00
N HIS A 28 7.71 -20.04 11.84
CA HIS A 28 8.36 -21.29 11.43
C HIS A 28 9.50 -21.70 12.39
N LYS A 29 10.29 -20.75 12.89
CA LYS A 29 11.32 -21.03 13.91
C LYS A 29 10.71 -21.43 15.25
N GLU A 30 9.62 -20.79 15.68
CA GLU A 30 8.89 -21.15 16.91
C GLU A 30 8.29 -22.56 16.80
N GLU A 31 7.74 -22.92 15.65
CA GLU A 31 7.25 -24.28 15.36
C GLU A 31 8.39 -25.31 15.43
N GLN A 32 9.55 -25.03 14.84
CA GLN A 32 10.71 -25.93 14.94
C GLN A 32 11.22 -26.11 16.38
N ILE A 33 11.23 -25.04 17.18
CA ILE A 33 11.61 -25.11 18.60
C ILE A 33 10.62 -25.98 19.37
N ASN A 34 9.32 -25.78 19.17
CA ASN A 34 8.29 -26.60 19.81
C ASN A 34 8.41 -28.08 19.41
N LEU A 35 8.68 -28.37 18.14
CA LEU A 35 8.88 -29.74 17.66
C LEU A 35 10.11 -30.38 18.33
N ALA A 36 11.23 -29.66 18.37
CA ALA A 36 12.46 -30.13 19.02
C ALA A 36 12.28 -30.35 20.53
N GLU A 37 11.53 -29.48 21.23
CA GLU A 37 11.19 -29.67 22.64
C GLU A 37 10.28 -30.90 22.86
N GLN A 38 9.36 -31.16 21.94
CA GLN A 38 8.48 -32.33 21.98
C GLN A 38 9.26 -33.62 21.73
N GLU A 39 10.12 -33.66 20.72
CA GLU A 39 11.03 -34.77 20.44
C GLU A 39 11.95 -35.02 21.64
N LEU A 40 12.50 -33.97 22.26
CA LEU A 40 13.35 -34.10 23.44
C LEU A 40 12.59 -34.66 24.65
N LYS A 41 11.33 -34.26 24.85
CA LYS A 41 10.43 -34.87 25.86
C LYS A 41 10.16 -36.34 25.56
N GLN A 42 9.88 -36.66 24.30
CA GLN A 42 9.61 -38.03 23.86
C GLN A 42 10.83 -38.92 24.07
N VAL A 43 12.00 -38.53 23.56
CA VAL A 43 13.27 -39.24 23.75
C VAL A 43 13.60 -39.40 25.24
N LYS A 44 13.37 -38.38 26.07
CA LYS A 44 13.55 -38.49 27.53
C LYS A 44 12.61 -39.51 28.17
N SER A 45 11.36 -39.59 27.70
CA SER A 45 10.39 -40.58 28.17
C SER A 45 10.72 -41.99 27.70
N GLU A 46 11.10 -42.15 26.43
CA GLU A 46 11.52 -43.41 25.81
C GLU A 46 12.77 -43.95 26.49
N ILE A 47 13.79 -43.12 26.73
CA ILE A 47 14.99 -43.49 27.50
C ILE A 47 14.61 -43.92 28.91
N ARG A 48 13.68 -43.23 29.59
CA ARG A 48 13.22 -43.63 30.92
C ARG A 48 12.50 -44.98 30.90
N THR A 49 11.64 -45.23 29.93
CA THR A 49 10.91 -46.50 29.77
C THR A 49 11.81 -47.64 29.30
N ASP A 50 12.75 -47.40 28.39
CA ASP A 50 13.72 -48.40 27.94
C ASP A 50 14.73 -48.70 29.04
N LYS A 51 15.11 -47.72 29.86
CA LYS A 51 15.93 -47.95 31.05
C LYS A 51 15.16 -48.77 32.08
N LEU A 52 13.89 -48.45 32.35
CA LEU A 52 13.04 -49.25 33.23
C LEU A 52 12.80 -50.67 32.70
N LYS A 53 12.50 -50.83 31.40
CA LYS A 53 12.37 -52.13 30.73
C LYS A 53 13.68 -52.89 30.78
N LYS A 54 14.81 -52.30 30.38
CA LYS A 54 16.12 -52.96 30.49
C LYS A 54 16.44 -53.33 31.93
N THR A 55 16.14 -52.49 32.92
CA THR A 55 16.41 -52.80 34.33
C THR A 55 15.49 -53.92 34.83
N ALA A 56 14.22 -53.92 34.45
CA ALA A 56 13.25 -54.97 34.76
C ALA A 56 13.56 -56.29 34.04
N THR A 57 13.91 -56.26 32.76
CA THR A 57 14.34 -57.43 31.98
C THR A 57 15.70 -57.94 32.47
N THR A 58 16.63 -57.07 32.86
CA THR A 58 17.93 -57.47 33.44
C THR A 58 17.72 -58.07 34.83
N ALA A 59 16.84 -57.50 35.67
CA ALA A 59 16.47 -58.07 36.95
C ALA A 59 15.74 -59.42 36.77
N ALA A 60 14.80 -59.53 35.83
CA ALA A 60 14.11 -60.79 35.54
C ALA A 60 15.04 -61.87 34.95
N THR A 61 16.01 -61.49 34.10
CA THR A 61 17.00 -62.41 33.53
C THR A 61 18.07 -62.81 34.56
N ALA A 62 18.44 -61.89 35.46
CA ALA A 62 19.35 -62.15 36.59
C ALA A 62 18.69 -62.95 37.73
N ILE A 63 17.36 -62.89 37.86
CA ILE A 63 16.59 -63.72 38.78
C ILE A 63 16.41 -65.15 38.22
N THR A 64 16.41 -65.32 36.88
CA THR A 64 16.15 -66.63 36.24
C THR A 64 17.42 -67.40 35.84
N SER A 65 18.56 -66.73 35.66
CA SER A 65 19.87 -67.41 35.57
C SER A 65 20.87 -66.71 36.49
N GLY A 66 21.51 -67.47 37.38
CA GLY A 66 22.49 -66.93 38.33
C GLY A 66 23.67 -66.29 37.60
N VAL A 67 23.73 -64.95 37.58
CA VAL A 67 24.75 -64.19 36.84
C VAL A 67 25.39 -63.13 37.75
N ALA A 68 26.03 -63.57 38.82
CA ALA A 68 27.14 -62.83 39.39
C ALA A 68 28.46 -63.10 38.62
N SER A 69 28.50 -64.08 37.71
CA SER A 69 29.73 -64.59 37.06
C SER A 69 29.85 -64.44 35.53
N LEU A 70 28.81 -64.02 34.78
CA LEU A 70 28.87 -63.97 33.29
C LEU A 70 29.02 -62.58 32.66
N PHE A 71 28.83 -61.49 33.42
CA PHE A 71 29.26 -60.16 32.99
C PHE A 71 30.52 -59.81 33.75
N GLY A 72 31.69 -60.11 33.16
CA GLY A 72 32.97 -59.69 33.70
C GLY A 72 32.92 -58.20 34.09
N SER A 73 33.42 -57.87 35.28
CA SER A 73 33.30 -56.54 35.91
C SER A 73 33.66 -55.35 35.01
N GLY A 74 34.41 -55.59 33.92
CA GLY A 74 34.72 -54.60 32.88
C GLY A 74 33.50 -54.04 32.14
N LYS A 75 32.53 -54.87 31.72
CA LYS A 75 31.35 -54.39 30.96
C LYS A 75 30.43 -53.52 31.82
N LEU A 76 30.27 -53.87 33.10
CA LEU A 76 29.50 -53.07 34.05
C LEU A 76 30.13 -51.69 34.25
N LYS A 77 31.46 -51.65 34.47
CA LYS A 77 32.24 -50.41 34.61
C LYS A 77 32.23 -49.54 33.35
N GLU A 78 32.21 -50.14 32.16
CA GLU A 78 32.05 -49.40 30.90
C GLU A 78 30.66 -48.77 30.79
N LEU A 79 29.61 -49.50 31.15
CA LEU A 79 28.24 -48.99 31.16
C LEU A 79 28.07 -47.83 32.14
N GLU A 80 28.71 -47.93 33.32
CA GLU A 80 28.71 -46.92 34.36
C GLU A 80 29.38 -45.63 33.88
N ARG A 81 30.59 -45.72 33.30
CA ARG A 81 31.28 -44.56 32.69
C ARG A 81 30.50 -43.94 31.54
N ALA A 82 29.84 -44.75 30.70
CA ALA A 82 29.03 -44.23 29.60
C ALA A 82 27.81 -43.45 30.13
N ASN A 83 27.17 -43.95 31.20
CA ASN A 83 26.04 -43.28 31.82
C ASN A 83 26.46 -41.96 32.51
N GLU A 84 27.63 -41.92 33.17
CA GLU A 84 28.20 -40.67 33.68
C GLU A 84 28.46 -39.65 32.57
N LYS A 85 29.11 -40.06 31.47
CA LYS A 85 29.36 -39.18 30.32
C LYS A 85 28.07 -38.62 29.72
N LEU A 86 27.03 -39.46 29.58
CA LEU A 86 25.73 -39.02 29.09
C LEU A 86 25.07 -38.02 30.06
N GLN A 87 25.20 -38.22 31.37
CA GLN A 87 24.64 -37.33 32.37
C GLN A 87 25.35 -35.96 32.37
N ASP A 88 26.66 -35.94 32.17
CA ASP A 88 27.44 -34.71 31.97
C ASP A 88 27.03 -33.99 30.69
N GLU A 89 26.83 -34.72 29.59
CA GLU A 89 26.41 -34.13 28.32
C GLU A 89 24.99 -33.55 28.40
N VAL A 90 24.06 -34.26 29.04
CA VAL A 90 22.69 -33.76 29.31
C VAL A 90 22.75 -32.48 30.15
N SER A 91 23.61 -32.43 31.16
CA SER A 91 23.76 -31.24 32.02
C SER A 91 24.29 -30.05 31.22
N LYS A 92 25.31 -30.26 30.37
CA LYS A 92 25.85 -29.21 29.46
C LYS A 92 24.82 -28.73 28.44
N ARG A 93 24.01 -29.64 27.90
CA ARG A 93 22.94 -29.28 26.94
C ARG A 93 21.85 -28.46 27.63
N ASN A 94 21.44 -28.82 28.85
CA ASN A 94 20.46 -28.04 29.62
C ASN A 94 20.95 -26.62 29.88
N THR A 95 22.21 -26.43 30.30
CA THR A 95 22.75 -25.07 30.51
C THR A 95 22.80 -24.26 29.22
N ASN A 96 23.08 -24.89 28.07
CA ASN A 96 23.05 -24.21 26.78
C ASN A 96 21.62 -23.84 26.36
N ILE A 97 20.63 -24.71 26.62
CA ILE A 97 19.21 -24.44 26.36
C ILE A 97 18.75 -23.22 27.17
N GLU A 98 19.06 -23.17 28.47
CA GLU A 98 18.71 -22.02 29.33
C GLU A 98 19.34 -20.73 28.81
N LYS A 99 20.61 -20.78 28.39
CA LYS A 99 21.28 -19.62 27.81
C LYS A 99 20.61 -19.16 26.52
N LEU A 100 20.30 -20.08 25.61
CA LEU A 100 19.60 -19.77 24.36
C LEU A 100 18.20 -19.20 24.62
N GLN A 101 17.45 -19.76 25.57
CA GLN A 101 16.14 -19.24 25.97
C GLN A 101 16.24 -17.80 26.48
N SER A 102 17.26 -17.48 27.30
CA SER A 102 17.48 -16.11 27.76
C SER A 102 17.80 -15.13 26.62
N GLN A 103 18.60 -15.56 25.65
CA GLN A 103 18.93 -14.77 24.46
C GLN A 103 17.70 -14.54 23.57
N VAL A 104 16.88 -15.57 23.35
CA VAL A 104 15.62 -15.45 22.59
C VAL A 104 14.68 -14.45 23.26
N GLN A 105 14.52 -14.53 24.58
CA GLN A 105 13.69 -13.57 25.32
C GLN A 105 14.22 -12.14 25.24
N GLN A 106 15.55 -11.96 25.31
CA GLN A 106 16.18 -10.65 25.17
C GLN A 106 15.96 -10.08 23.76
N MET A 107 16.20 -10.86 22.72
CA MET A 107 15.96 -10.45 21.34
C MET A 107 14.49 -10.10 21.12
N GLN A 108 13.56 -10.87 21.68
CA GLN A 108 12.13 -10.61 21.57
C GLN A 108 11.76 -9.24 22.17
N LYS A 109 12.25 -8.93 23.39
CA LYS A 109 12.02 -7.63 24.02
C LYS A 109 12.60 -6.47 23.20
N GLN A 110 13.79 -6.66 22.64
CA GLN A 110 14.41 -5.65 21.77
C GLN A 110 13.59 -5.41 20.51
N HIS A 111 13.12 -6.48 19.86
CA HIS A 111 12.26 -6.38 18.68
C HIS A 111 10.94 -5.69 18.99
N ASP A 112 10.28 -6.03 20.10
CA ASP A 112 9.01 -5.41 20.49
C ASP A 112 9.19 -3.90 20.75
N THR A 113 10.32 -3.51 21.35
CA THR A 113 10.68 -2.10 21.56
C THR A 113 10.92 -1.39 20.22
N GLN A 114 11.66 -2.01 19.29
CA GLN A 114 11.90 -1.44 17.97
C GLN A 114 10.60 -1.25 17.18
N ILE A 115 9.72 -2.26 17.20
CA ILE A 115 8.41 -2.19 16.54
C ILE A 115 7.58 -1.05 17.14
N HIS A 116 7.55 -0.93 18.47
CA HIS A 116 6.84 0.15 19.14
C HIS A 116 7.37 1.53 18.72
N ASN A 117 8.69 1.72 18.76
CA ASN A 117 9.33 2.99 18.38
C ASN A 117 9.05 3.35 16.91
N LEU A 118 9.14 2.38 16.00
CA LEU A 118 8.84 2.60 14.57
C LEU A 118 7.37 3.00 14.35
N ARG A 119 6.44 2.31 15.02
CA ARG A 119 5.01 2.66 14.95
C ARG A 119 4.74 4.06 15.48
N GLU A 120 5.41 4.42 16.57
CA GLU A 120 5.26 5.73 17.19
C GLU A 120 5.83 6.85 16.31
N MET A 121 7.02 6.67 15.73
CA MET A 121 7.57 7.63 14.77
C MET A 121 6.67 7.80 13.55
N HIS A 122 6.16 6.69 13.00
CA HIS A 122 5.25 6.75 11.85
C HIS A 122 3.95 7.49 12.19
N ARG A 123 3.38 7.25 13.38
CA ARG A 123 2.19 7.95 13.87
C ARG A 123 2.43 9.45 14.00
N GLN A 124 3.59 9.85 14.54
CA GLN A 124 3.97 11.26 14.65
C GLN A 124 4.15 11.92 13.28
N GLU A 125 4.75 11.21 12.31
CA GLU A 125 4.89 11.70 10.95
C GLU A 125 3.51 11.95 10.30
N LEU A 126 2.58 11.02 10.45
CA LEU A 126 1.20 11.17 9.97
C LEU A 126 0.50 12.38 10.61
N ASP A 127 0.61 12.54 11.92
CA ASP A 127 0.01 13.68 12.64
C ASP A 127 0.61 15.02 12.19
N MET A 128 1.93 15.09 11.96
CA MET A 128 2.56 16.28 11.39
C MET A 128 2.04 16.58 9.99
N LYS A 129 1.92 15.57 9.13
CA LYS A 129 1.40 15.72 7.76
C LYS A 129 -0.06 16.17 7.75
N GLU A 130 -0.89 15.62 8.63
CA GLU A 130 -2.28 16.02 8.77
C GLU A 130 -2.42 17.48 9.23
N LYS A 131 -1.57 17.93 10.16
CA LYS A 131 -1.50 19.33 10.59
C LYS A 131 -1.05 20.26 9.46
N GLU A 132 -0.06 19.85 8.66
CA GLU A 132 0.38 20.59 7.47
C GLU A 132 -0.75 20.71 6.43
N LEU A 133 -1.44 19.61 6.14
CA LEU A 133 -2.59 19.59 5.23
C LEU A 133 -3.72 20.51 5.72
N SER A 134 -4.04 20.46 7.01
CA SER A 134 -5.05 21.32 7.62
C SER A 134 -4.68 22.81 7.53
N ARG A 135 -3.39 23.12 7.75
CA ARG A 135 -2.87 24.49 7.58
C ARG A 135 -2.98 24.96 6.14
N LEU A 136 -2.62 24.13 5.17
CA LEU A 136 -2.70 24.45 3.74
C LEU A 136 -4.16 24.62 3.30
N ALA A 137 -5.06 23.73 3.71
CA ALA A 137 -6.49 23.84 3.43
C ALA A 137 -7.06 25.18 3.93
N ARG A 138 -6.71 25.59 5.16
CA ARG A 138 -7.13 26.89 5.70
C ARG A 138 -6.58 28.08 4.91
N ILE A 139 -5.36 27.98 4.38
CA ILE A 139 -4.78 29.03 3.53
C ILE A 139 -5.52 29.09 2.19
N ILE A 140 -5.81 27.94 1.57
CA ILE A 140 -6.57 27.84 0.33
C ILE A 140 -7.98 28.41 0.50
N ASP A 141 -8.66 28.08 1.61
CA ASP A 141 -9.99 28.61 1.91
C ASP A 141 -9.99 30.14 2.05
N LYS A 142 -8.95 30.70 2.69
CA LYS A 142 -8.76 32.15 2.75
C LYS A 142 -8.50 32.74 1.37
N ALA A 143 -7.65 32.10 0.56
CA ALA A 143 -7.36 32.53 -0.80
C ALA A 143 -8.64 32.53 -1.67
N PHE A 144 -9.50 31.52 -1.56
CA PHE A 144 -10.79 31.48 -2.26
C PHE A 144 -11.76 32.57 -1.81
N ARG A 145 -11.74 32.94 -0.53
CA ARG A 145 -12.58 34.04 0.00
C ARG A 145 -12.07 35.42 -0.43
N TRP A 146 -10.75 35.63 -0.43
CA TRP A 146 -10.15 36.93 -0.74
C TRP A 146 -9.94 37.16 -2.24
N PHE A 147 -9.72 36.08 -3.00
CA PHE A 147 -9.46 36.13 -4.44
C PHE A 147 -10.41 35.18 -5.18
N PRO A 148 -11.67 35.60 -5.44
CA PRO A 148 -12.65 34.77 -6.16
C PRO A 148 -12.14 34.31 -7.55
N MET A 149 -11.40 35.17 -8.24
CA MET A 149 -10.80 34.84 -9.55
C MET A 149 -9.79 33.69 -9.47
N PHE A 150 -9.08 33.52 -8.35
CA PHE A 150 -8.15 32.39 -8.17
C PHE A 150 -8.90 31.05 -8.19
N ARG A 151 -10.06 30.98 -7.53
CA ARG A 151 -10.94 29.80 -7.56
C ARG A 151 -11.39 29.48 -8.99
N GLU A 152 -11.73 30.51 -9.75
CA GLU A 152 -12.17 30.36 -11.13
C GLU A 152 -11.03 29.94 -12.07
N MET A 153 -9.82 30.43 -11.87
CA MET A 153 -8.63 29.98 -12.60
C MET A 153 -8.37 28.50 -12.39
N LEU A 154 -8.49 27.98 -11.15
CA LEU A 154 -8.33 26.54 -10.88
C LEU A 154 -9.46 25.71 -11.50
N ARG A 155 -10.70 26.22 -11.51
CA ARG A 155 -11.82 25.58 -12.22
C ARG A 155 -11.52 25.47 -13.72
N MET A 156 -11.02 26.55 -14.32
CA MET A 156 -10.66 26.60 -15.74
C MET A 156 -9.46 25.70 -16.05
N GLU A 157 -8.44 25.63 -15.19
CA GLU A 157 -7.29 24.74 -15.36
C GLU A 157 -7.75 23.28 -15.43
N LYS A 158 -8.60 22.86 -14.48
CA LYS A 158 -9.18 21.52 -14.49
C LYS A 158 -10.00 21.27 -15.76
N PHE A 159 -10.73 22.27 -16.22
CA PHE A 159 -11.51 22.17 -17.46
C PHE A 159 -10.61 21.99 -18.69
N CYS A 160 -9.56 22.80 -18.86
CA CYS A 160 -8.55 22.64 -19.92
C CYS A 160 -7.90 21.25 -19.90
N ALA A 161 -7.55 20.73 -18.72
CA ALA A 161 -6.99 19.39 -18.59
C ALA A 161 -7.97 18.30 -19.05
N MET A 162 -9.27 18.44 -18.75
CA MET A 162 -10.30 17.51 -19.24
C MET A 162 -10.46 17.55 -20.77
N LEU A 163 -10.26 18.71 -21.40
CA LEU A 163 -10.27 18.84 -22.86
C LEU A 163 -9.05 18.18 -23.52
N GLY A 164 -8.02 17.84 -22.75
CA GLY A 164 -6.77 17.25 -23.23
C GLY A 164 -5.65 18.27 -23.47
N PHE A 165 -5.74 19.48 -22.90
CA PHE A 165 -4.68 20.48 -23.06
C PHE A 165 -3.45 20.13 -22.21
N SER A 166 -2.27 20.44 -22.73
CA SER A 166 -1.04 20.34 -21.95
C SER A 166 -1.00 21.43 -20.86
N LYS A 167 -0.06 21.29 -19.91
CA LYS A 167 0.11 22.30 -18.85
C LYS A 167 0.54 23.63 -19.44
N GLU A 168 1.42 23.60 -20.44
CA GLU A 168 1.95 24.78 -21.12
C GLU A 168 0.85 25.53 -21.88
N MET A 169 -0.02 24.79 -22.58
CA MET A 169 -1.20 25.38 -23.25
C MET A 169 -2.15 26.01 -22.24
N THR A 170 -2.40 25.30 -21.13
CA THR A 170 -3.31 25.77 -20.07
C THR A 170 -2.77 27.03 -19.41
N GLU A 171 -1.46 27.10 -19.15
CA GLU A 171 -0.79 28.27 -18.59
C GLU A 171 -0.84 29.48 -19.54
N SER A 172 -0.56 29.29 -20.83
CA SER A 172 -0.68 30.37 -21.82
C SER A 172 -2.11 30.93 -21.90
N LEU A 173 -3.13 30.07 -21.85
CA LEU A 173 -4.53 30.50 -21.89
C LEU A 173 -4.96 31.23 -20.62
N ILE A 174 -4.65 30.67 -19.44
CA ILE A 174 -5.24 31.14 -18.17
C ILE A 174 -4.39 32.24 -17.53
N VAL A 175 -3.06 32.06 -17.48
CA VAL A 175 -2.14 32.96 -16.78
C VAL A 175 -1.68 34.08 -17.70
N LYS A 176 -1.20 33.74 -18.90
CA LYS A 176 -0.72 34.75 -19.88
C LYS A 176 -1.85 35.43 -20.66
N LYS A 177 -3.07 34.87 -20.62
CA LYS A 177 -4.24 35.35 -21.35
C LYS A 177 -3.99 35.47 -22.86
N GLU A 178 -3.14 34.58 -23.39
CA GLU A 178 -2.77 34.53 -24.79
C GLU A 178 -3.82 33.79 -25.62
N ALA A 179 -4.00 34.20 -26.86
CA ALA A 179 -4.76 33.43 -27.83
C ALA A 179 -3.87 32.32 -28.40
N LEU A 180 -4.33 31.07 -28.30
CA LEU A 180 -3.60 29.91 -28.83
C LEU A 180 -4.24 29.45 -30.13
N LYS A 181 -3.44 29.34 -31.18
CA LYS A 181 -3.84 28.65 -32.41
C LYS A 181 -3.42 27.19 -32.29
N CYS A 182 -4.36 26.26 -32.33
CA CYS A 182 -3.99 24.85 -32.33
C CYS A 182 -4.85 23.98 -33.25
N SER A 183 -4.24 22.87 -33.64
CA SER A 183 -4.79 21.82 -34.49
C SER A 183 -4.62 20.49 -33.76
N GLY A 184 -5.62 19.61 -33.83
CA GLY A 184 -5.60 18.36 -33.08
C GLY A 184 -6.99 17.91 -32.68
N LYS A 185 -7.08 17.23 -31.54
CA LYS A 185 -8.33 16.69 -31.00
C LYS A 185 -8.56 17.23 -29.61
N ILE A 186 -9.78 17.69 -29.36
CA ILE A 186 -10.22 18.10 -28.02
C ILE A 186 -11.35 17.20 -27.55
N TYR A 187 -11.30 16.81 -26.30
CA TYR A 187 -12.30 15.93 -25.71
C TYR A 187 -13.50 16.72 -25.18
N SER A 188 -14.71 16.27 -25.47
CA SER A 188 -15.95 16.81 -24.91
C SER A 188 -16.50 15.86 -23.87
N GLU A 189 -16.51 16.26 -22.61
CA GLU A 189 -17.14 15.48 -21.54
C GLU A 189 -18.66 15.35 -21.75
N GLN A 190 -19.31 16.42 -22.24
CA GLN A 190 -20.76 16.43 -22.52
C GLN A 190 -21.18 15.37 -23.54
N HIS A 191 -20.32 15.10 -24.53
CA HIS A 191 -20.59 14.13 -25.60
C HIS A 191 -19.75 12.85 -25.50
N ARG A 192 -18.90 12.75 -24.46
CA ARG A 192 -17.94 11.67 -24.21
C ARG A 192 -17.13 11.27 -25.44
N ARG A 193 -16.64 12.26 -26.20
CA ARG A 193 -15.94 12.03 -27.47
C ARG A 193 -14.98 13.15 -27.82
N ASN A 194 -13.98 12.81 -28.64
CA ASN A 194 -13.05 13.75 -29.25
C ASN A 194 -13.64 14.40 -30.50
N PHE A 195 -13.36 15.69 -30.67
CA PHE A 195 -13.68 16.48 -31.85
C PHE A 195 -12.39 17.07 -32.43
N ASP A 196 -12.30 17.10 -33.75
CA ASP A 196 -11.14 17.68 -34.43
C ASP A 196 -11.24 19.21 -34.44
N ILE A 197 -10.15 19.87 -34.06
CA ILE A 197 -9.92 21.31 -34.24
C ILE A 197 -8.89 21.51 -35.33
N LYS A 198 -9.09 22.52 -36.18
CA LYS A 198 -8.25 22.78 -37.35
C LYS A 198 -7.90 24.26 -37.40
N ASP A 199 -6.71 24.58 -36.89
CA ASP A 199 -6.16 25.92 -36.87
C ASP A 199 -7.09 26.94 -36.17
N ASP A 200 -7.90 26.43 -35.25
CA ASP A 200 -8.86 27.21 -34.49
C ASP A 200 -8.14 28.01 -33.41
N ILE A 201 -8.66 29.20 -33.12
CA ILE A 201 -8.10 30.12 -32.11
C ILE A 201 -8.86 29.93 -30.80
N LEU A 202 -8.13 29.52 -29.77
CA LEU A 202 -8.65 29.37 -28.42
C LEU A 202 -8.24 30.54 -27.55
N ARG A 203 -9.18 31.02 -26.72
CA ARG A 203 -8.92 32.10 -25.78
C ARG A 203 -9.74 31.92 -24.52
N VAL A 204 -9.14 32.22 -23.37
CA VAL A 204 -9.86 32.33 -22.10
C VAL A 204 -10.09 33.81 -21.81
N GLU A 205 -11.35 34.18 -21.74
CA GLU A 205 -11.80 35.55 -21.47
C GLU A 205 -12.71 35.56 -20.24
N ASN A 206 -12.95 36.74 -19.68
CA ASN A 206 -13.98 36.87 -18.65
C ASN A 206 -15.35 36.72 -19.30
N ASP A 207 -16.29 36.13 -18.57
CA ASP A 207 -17.67 36.04 -19.01
C ASP A 207 -18.27 37.46 -19.11
N PRO A 208 -18.92 37.82 -20.24
CA PRO A 208 -19.49 39.15 -20.42
C PRO A 208 -20.62 39.46 -19.43
N ASP A 209 -21.33 38.43 -18.94
CA ASP A 209 -22.42 38.57 -17.98
C ASP A 209 -21.95 38.48 -16.52
N ASP A 210 -20.74 37.94 -16.28
CA ASP A 210 -20.19 37.70 -14.95
C ASP A 210 -18.65 37.78 -14.96
N GLU A 211 -18.11 38.96 -14.62
CA GLU A 211 -16.65 39.19 -14.60
C GLU A 211 -15.89 38.26 -13.64
N SER A 212 -16.57 37.58 -12.71
CA SER A 212 -15.97 36.60 -11.81
C SER A 212 -15.79 35.22 -12.44
N ARG A 213 -16.33 34.98 -13.63
CA ARG A 213 -16.24 33.72 -14.39
C ARG A 213 -15.32 33.84 -15.59
N LEU A 214 -14.71 32.72 -15.95
CA LEU A 214 -13.89 32.56 -17.14
C LEU A 214 -14.61 31.68 -18.16
N ASN A 215 -14.60 32.12 -19.40
CA ASN A 215 -15.12 31.38 -20.54
C ASN A 215 -14.00 31.04 -21.50
N LEU A 216 -13.88 29.76 -21.84
CA LEU A 216 -13.05 29.29 -22.94
C LEU A 216 -13.84 29.39 -24.24
N THR A 217 -13.30 30.09 -25.21
CA THR A 217 -13.89 30.26 -26.54
C THR A 217 -13.01 29.62 -27.61
N ILE A 218 -13.64 29.14 -28.68
CA ILE A 218 -13.01 28.68 -29.92
C ILE A 218 -13.55 29.57 -31.04
N ASN A 219 -12.67 30.31 -31.72
CA ASN A 219 -13.02 31.34 -32.72
C ASN A 219 -14.09 32.31 -32.20
N ARG A 220 -13.92 32.82 -30.97
CA ARG A 220 -14.85 33.72 -30.26
C ARG A 220 -16.23 33.12 -29.94
N LYS A 221 -16.41 31.81 -30.09
CA LYS A 221 -17.63 31.10 -29.70
C LYS A 221 -17.40 30.33 -28.39
N PRO A 222 -18.30 30.39 -27.41
CA PRO A 222 -18.19 29.57 -26.20
C PRO A 222 -17.99 28.11 -26.55
N ILE A 223 -17.05 27.44 -25.89
CA ILE A 223 -16.68 26.06 -26.25
C ILE A 223 -17.85 25.07 -26.15
N ALA A 224 -18.80 25.30 -25.23
CA ALA A 224 -20.02 24.50 -25.12
C ALA A 224 -20.89 24.59 -26.39
N ASP A 225 -21.04 25.80 -26.94
CA ASP A 225 -21.75 26.02 -28.22
C ASP A 225 -21.01 25.40 -29.37
N TRP A 226 -19.68 25.56 -29.40
CA TRP A 226 -18.84 24.94 -30.42
C TRP A 226 -19.02 23.41 -30.43
N PHE A 227 -18.99 22.76 -29.25
CA PHE A 227 -19.23 21.32 -29.14
C PHE A 227 -20.63 20.92 -29.59
N ARG A 228 -21.67 21.68 -29.21
CA ARG A 228 -23.03 21.44 -29.69
C ARG A 228 -23.10 21.47 -31.20
N GLU A 229 -22.46 22.44 -31.84
CA GLU A 229 -22.44 22.54 -33.30
C GLU A 229 -21.68 21.39 -33.95
N GLN A 230 -20.50 21.01 -33.45
CA GLN A 230 -19.77 19.88 -33.99
C GLN A 230 -20.56 18.58 -33.83
N TRP A 231 -21.25 18.41 -32.70
CA TRP A 231 -22.11 17.25 -32.47
C TRP A 231 -23.32 17.21 -33.41
N HIS A 232 -23.96 18.35 -33.66
CA HIS A 232 -25.06 18.43 -34.63
C HIS A 232 -24.58 18.11 -36.04
N ARG A 233 -23.44 18.67 -36.47
CA ARG A 233 -22.82 18.36 -37.77
C ARG A 233 -22.48 16.89 -37.91
N LEU A 234 -21.98 16.27 -36.84
CA LEU A 234 -21.67 14.85 -36.81
C LEU A 234 -22.93 13.98 -36.95
N ARG A 235 -24.04 14.35 -36.28
CA ARG A 235 -25.29 13.55 -36.27
C ARG A 235 -26.16 13.74 -37.52
N TYR A 236 -26.30 14.96 -38.01
CA TYR A 236 -27.28 15.31 -39.04
C TYR A 236 -26.64 15.71 -40.37
N GLY A 237 -25.31 15.62 -40.48
CA GLY A 237 -24.54 16.13 -41.61
C GLY A 237 -24.52 17.66 -41.66
N ALA A 238 -24.03 18.25 -42.75
CA ALA A 238 -23.95 19.71 -42.95
C ALA A 238 -25.31 20.39 -43.20
N ARG A 239 -26.42 19.88 -42.64
CA ARG A 239 -27.71 20.58 -42.65
C ARG A 239 -27.72 21.58 -41.50
N VAL A 240 -27.68 22.86 -41.86
CA VAL A 240 -27.85 23.99 -40.95
C VAL A 240 -29.16 23.80 -40.16
N PRO A 241 -29.17 23.95 -38.83
CA PRO A 241 -30.42 24.02 -38.08
C PRO A 241 -31.11 25.32 -38.49
N GLN A 242 -32.17 25.20 -39.30
CA GLN A 242 -33.09 26.29 -39.49
C GLN A 242 -33.76 26.51 -38.13
N GLN A 243 -33.46 27.64 -37.50
CA GLN A 243 -34.08 28.07 -36.27
C GLN A 243 -35.60 27.97 -36.46
N GLU A 244 -36.26 27.06 -35.74
CA GLU A 244 -37.72 26.93 -35.79
C GLU A 244 -38.32 28.26 -35.34
N GLU A 245 -38.77 29.05 -36.31
CA GLU A 245 -39.72 30.13 -36.06
C GLU A 245 -40.91 29.51 -35.35
N ARG A 246 -41.03 29.84 -34.06
CA ARG A 246 -42.23 29.57 -33.26
C ARG A 246 -43.42 30.24 -33.95
N LYS A 247 -44.07 29.52 -34.87
CA LYS A 247 -45.38 29.91 -35.41
C LYS A 247 -46.38 29.81 -34.26
N SER A 248 -46.66 30.96 -33.67
CA SER A 248 -47.82 31.20 -32.83
C SER A 248 -49.09 30.81 -33.59
N ARG A 249 -49.63 29.62 -33.28
CA ARG A 249 -51.02 29.30 -33.62
C ARG A 249 -51.92 29.97 -32.58
N GLY A 250 -52.27 31.22 -32.85
CA GLY A 250 -53.36 31.90 -32.16
C GLY A 250 -54.70 31.24 -32.52
N PHE A 251 -55.44 30.85 -31.49
CA PHE A 251 -56.81 30.38 -31.56
C PHE A 251 -57.74 31.44 -32.17
N LYS A 252 -58.67 31.03 -33.04
CA LYS A 252 -59.83 31.84 -33.41
C LYS A 252 -61.04 31.40 -32.57
N LEU A 253 -61.68 32.38 -31.94
CA LEU A 253 -63.09 32.35 -31.49
C LEU A 253 -64.00 32.50 -32.71
#